data_AF-A0AAD8Y0H2-F1
#
_entry.id   AF-A0AAD8Y0H2-F1
#
_cell.length_a   1.000
_cell.length_b   1.000
_cell.length_c   1.000
_cell.angle_alpha   90.00
_cell.angle_beta   90.00
_cell.angle_gamma   90.00
#
_symmetry.space_group_name_H-M   'P 1'
#
loop_
_entity.id
_entity.type
_entity.pdbx_description
1 polymer ?
#
loop_
_entity_poly.entity_id
_entity_poly.type
_entity_poly.pdbx_seq_one_letter_code
_entity_poly.pdbx_strand_id
1 'polypeptide(L)'
;MAKTKTGGKKKGVLAKPKRPMSAYNFFFREERANILSESTKKTEEGEAAEPTSFEDIGRIIGQRWRAIDPDELAKYKEMARWR
;
A
#
# COMPACT_ATOMS: atom_id res chain seq x y z
N MET A 1 8.33 -17.89 22.14
CA MET A 1 7.28 -17.20 21.36
C MET A 1 7.80 -16.91 19.96
N ALA A 2 6.91 -16.76 18.99
CA ALA A 2 7.09 -17.10 17.58
C ALA A 2 8.15 -16.29 16.79
N LYS A 3 8.74 -16.95 15.78
CA LYS A 3 9.77 -16.48 14.84
C LYS A 3 9.32 -15.26 14.02
N THR A 4 10.11 -14.17 14.04
CA THR A 4 10.10 -13.16 12.96
C THR A 4 11.40 -13.27 12.15
N LYS A 5 11.44 -14.16 11.15
CA LYS A 5 12.48 -14.14 10.12
C LYS A 5 12.11 -13.09 9.08
N THR A 6 12.61 -11.87 9.23
CA THR A 6 12.57 -10.84 8.19
C THR A 6 13.40 -11.33 7.00
N GLY A 7 12.74 -11.77 5.94
CA GLY A 7 13.38 -12.33 4.76
C GLY A 7 14.24 -11.30 4.06
N GLY A 8 15.56 -11.48 4.11
CA GLY A 8 16.52 -10.71 3.32
C GLY A 8 16.17 -10.80 1.82
N LYS A 9 16.17 -9.66 1.14
CA LYS A 9 16.04 -9.54 -0.32
C LYS A 9 17.13 -10.40 -0.96
N LYS A 10 16.80 -11.63 -1.38
CA LYS A 10 17.71 -12.50 -2.13
C LYS A 10 17.99 -11.83 -3.47
N LYS A 11 19.13 -11.13 -3.57
CA LYS A 11 19.74 -10.74 -4.85
C LYS A 11 20.09 -12.04 -5.58
N GLY A 12 19.28 -12.48 -6.54
CA GLY A 12 19.62 -13.69 -7.30
C GLY A 12 18.51 -14.43 -8.03
N VAL A 13 17.42 -13.78 -8.48
CA VAL A 13 16.47 -14.42 -9.43
C VAL A 13 16.24 -13.45 -10.60
N LEU A 14 17.23 -13.34 -11.47
CA LEU A 14 17.26 -12.41 -12.61
C LEU A 14 16.56 -12.92 -13.89
N ALA A 15 15.71 -13.95 -13.84
CA ALA A 15 15.20 -14.56 -15.07
C ALA A 15 13.68 -14.81 -15.15
N LYS A 16 12.92 -14.62 -14.06
CA LYS A 16 11.47 -14.82 -14.09
C LYS A 16 10.73 -13.48 -14.14
N PRO A 17 9.78 -13.28 -15.06
CA PRO A 17 8.99 -12.06 -15.08
C PRO A 17 8.29 -11.87 -13.74
N LYS A 18 8.34 -10.65 -13.21
CA LYS A 18 7.61 -10.30 -11.98
C LYS A 18 6.12 -10.50 -12.27
N ARG A 19 5.39 -11.07 -11.29
CA ARG A 19 3.92 -11.24 -11.41
C ARG A 19 3.27 -9.88 -11.72
N PRO A 20 2.22 -9.85 -12.56
CA PRO A 20 1.47 -8.62 -12.80
C PRO A 20 0.87 -8.12 -11.47
N MET A 21 0.75 -6.80 -11.35
CA MET A 21 0.16 -6.20 -10.15
C MET A 21 -1.36 -6.34 -10.20
N SER A 22 -1.95 -6.84 -9.13
CA SER A 22 -3.40 -6.83 -8.93
C SER A 22 -3.93 -5.40 -8.77
N ALA A 23 -5.22 -5.19 -9.05
CA ALA A 23 -5.95 -3.94 -8.82
C ALA A 23 -5.72 -3.39 -7.40
N TYR A 24 -5.76 -4.28 -6.41
CA TYR A 24 -5.49 -3.93 -5.00
C TYR A 24 -4.09 -3.34 -4.79
N ASN A 25 -3.06 -3.84 -5.49
CA ASN A 25 -1.69 -3.34 -5.33
C ASN A 25 -1.54 -1.92 -5.91
N PHE A 26 -2.34 -1.54 -6.90
CA PHE A 26 -2.37 -0.16 -7.40
C PHE A 26 -3.02 0.75 -6.36
N PHE A 27 -4.21 0.39 -5.91
CA PHE A 27 -4.93 1.11 -4.85
C PHE A 27 -4.05 1.29 -3.59
N PHE A 28 -3.45 0.21 -3.10
CA PHE A 28 -2.60 0.26 -1.91
C PHE A 28 -1.41 1.22 -2.05
N ARG A 29 -0.79 1.30 -3.23
CA ARG A 29 0.36 2.19 -3.45
C ARG A 29 -0.05 3.66 -3.44
N GLU A 30 -1.17 3.99 -4.08
CA GLU A 30 -1.69 5.36 -4.08
C GLU A 30 -2.16 5.76 -2.69
N GLU A 31 -2.96 4.91 -2.05
CA GLU A 31 -3.54 5.21 -0.75
C GLU A 31 -2.48 5.33 0.35
N ARG A 32 -1.46 4.45 0.30
CA ARG A 32 -0.30 4.57 1.19
C ARG A 32 0.46 5.87 0.98
N ALA A 33 0.65 6.30 -0.27
CA ALA A 33 1.34 7.55 -0.56
C ALA A 33 0.53 8.75 -0.05
N ASN A 34 -0.79 8.70 -0.22
CA ASN A 34 -1.71 9.72 0.27
C ASN A 34 -1.66 9.83 1.80
N ILE A 35 -1.86 8.72 2.53
CA ILE A 35 -1.81 8.70 4.00
C ILE A 35 -0.45 9.17 4.53
N LEU A 36 0.64 8.77 3.88
CA LEU A 36 1.98 9.24 4.26
C LEU A 36 2.10 10.76 4.07
N SER A 37 1.61 11.30 2.96
CA SER A 37 1.61 12.74 2.70
C SER A 37 0.71 13.54 3.65
N GLU A 38 -0.43 12.98 4.05
CA GLU A 38 -1.31 13.58 5.06
C GLU A 38 -0.63 13.62 6.42
N SER A 39 0.06 12.53 6.80
CA SER A 39 0.78 12.45 8.08
C SER A 39 1.94 13.45 8.15
N THR A 40 2.66 13.67 7.06
CA THR A 40 3.74 14.67 7.02
C THR A 40 3.22 16.10 7.13
N LYS A 41 2.06 16.41 6.52
CA LYS A 41 1.45 17.74 6.62
C LYS A 41 1.00 18.07 8.04
N LYS A 42 0.45 17.10 8.77
CA LYS A 42 0.02 17.29 10.17
C LYS A 42 1.19 17.58 11.11
N THR A 43 2.38 17.06 10.81
CA THR A 43 3.59 17.33 11.61
C THR A 43 4.05 18.79 11.51
N GLU A 44 3.75 19.49 10.41
CA GLU A 44 4.16 20.90 10.23
C GLU A 44 3.29 21.90 11.02
N GLU A 45 2.13 21.46 11.52
CA GLU A 45 1.19 22.26 12.32
C GLU A 45 1.33 22.07 13.85
N GLY A 46 2.52 21.66 14.32
CA GLY A 46 2.94 21.95 15.70
C GLY A 46 2.69 20.88 16.78
N GLU A 47 2.32 19.65 16.42
CA GLU A 47 2.32 18.51 17.35
C GLU A 47 3.15 17.37 16.78
N ALA A 48 3.93 16.71 17.64
CA ALA A 48 4.75 15.55 17.31
C ALA A 48 3.84 14.36 16.93
N ALA A 49 3.30 14.39 15.71
CA ALA A 49 2.50 13.33 15.16
C ALA A 49 3.42 12.15 14.87
N GLU A 50 3.30 11.11 15.71
CA GLU A 50 3.90 9.79 15.49
C GLU A 50 3.69 9.38 14.02
N PRO A 51 4.73 8.91 13.32
CA PRO A 51 4.58 8.48 11.93
C PRO A 51 3.54 7.37 11.88
N THR A 52 2.49 7.53 11.06
CA THR A 52 1.40 6.55 10.92
C THR A 52 2.00 5.16 10.73
N SER A 53 1.80 4.27 11.70
CA SER A 53 2.44 2.95 11.69
C SER A 53 1.99 2.16 10.47
N PHE A 54 2.85 1.29 9.94
CA PHE A 54 2.51 0.44 8.80
C PHE A 54 1.24 -0.39 9.07
N GLU A 55 1.01 -0.79 10.32
CA GLU A 55 -0.19 -1.52 10.72
C GLU A 55 -1.46 -0.67 10.59
N ASP A 56 -1.42 0.59 11.02
CA ASP A 56 -2.55 1.52 10.91
C ASP A 56 -2.86 1.85 9.45
N ILE A 57 -1.81 2.09 8.64
CA ILE A 57 -1.96 2.28 7.20
C ILE A 57 -2.63 1.05 6.57
N GLY A 58 -2.17 -0.16 6.91
CA GLY A 58 -2.75 -1.39 6.39
C GLY A 58 -4.21 -1.58 6.78
N ARG A 59 -4.58 -1.25 8.03
CA ARG A 59 -5.97 -1.29 8.52
C ARG A 59 -6.85 -0.31 7.75
N ILE A 60 -6.43 0.94 7.61
CA ILE A 60 -7.18 2.00 6.91
C ILE A 60 -7.40 1.61 5.45
N ILE A 61 -6.35 1.20 4.74
CA ILE A 61 -6.45 0.81 3.33
C ILE A 61 -7.36 -0.41 3.16
N GLY A 62 -7.29 -1.39 4.07
CA GLY A 62 -8.16 -2.56 4.03
C GLY A 62 -9.65 -2.21 4.20
N GLN A 63 -9.96 -1.23 5.05
CA GLN A 63 -11.33 -0.70 5.20
C GLN A 63 -11.78 0.06 3.95
N ARG A 64 -10.93 0.96 3.43
CA ARG A 64 -11.23 1.73 2.21
C ARG A 64 -11.40 0.84 0.99
N TRP A 65 -10.61 -0.22 0.85
CA TRP A 65 -10.78 -1.20 -0.24
C TRP A 65 -12.08 -1.99 -0.17
N ARG A 66 -12.58 -2.28 1.04
CA ARG A 66 -13.90 -2.91 1.21
C ARG A 66 -15.05 -1.97 0.90
N ALA A 67 -14.84 -0.67 1.09
CA ALA A 67 -15.82 0.38 0.86
C ALA A 67 -15.59 1.14 -0.46
N ILE A 68 -14.70 0.66 -1.33
CA ILE A 68 -14.36 1.33 -2.58
C ILE A 68 -15.56 1.29 -3.53
N ASP A 69 -15.76 2.39 -4.24
CA ASP A 69 -16.81 2.47 -5.24
C ASP A 69 -16.54 1.51 -6.41
N PRO A 70 -17.56 0.84 -6.97
CA PRO A 70 -17.39 -0.04 -8.13
C PRO A 70 -16.73 0.65 -9.33
N ASP A 71 -16.93 1.96 -9.56
CA ASP A 71 -16.29 2.69 -10.65
C ASP A 71 -14.78 2.86 -10.41
N GLU A 72 -14.36 3.22 -9.20
CA GLU A 72 -12.95 3.29 -8.84
C GLU A 72 -12.30 1.91 -8.89
N LEU A 73 -13.00 0.88 -8.40
CA LEU A 73 -12.54 -0.50 -8.49
C LEU A 73 -12.37 -0.95 -9.94
N ALA A 74 -13.27 -0.56 -10.84
CA ALA A 74 -13.18 -0.86 -12.27
C ALA A 74 -11.93 -0.22 -12.88
N LYS A 75 -11.67 1.07 -12.59
CA LYS A 75 -10.45 1.78 -12.99
C LYS A 75 -9.18 1.03 -12.56
N TYR A 76 -9.13 0.54 -11.31
CA TYR A 76 -8.00 -0.25 -10.82
C TYR A 76 -7.89 -1.64 -11.45
N LYS A 77 -9.02 -2.30 -11.73
CA LYS A 77 -9.07 -3.58 -12.44
C LYS A 77 -8.58 -3.45 -13.87
N GLU A 78 -8.94 -2.37 -14.57
CA GLU A 78 -8.47 -2.10 -15.93
C GLU A 78 -6.96 -1.82 -15.95
N MET A 79 -6.46 -1.00 -15.02
CA MET A 79 -5.02 -0.78 -14.86
C MET A 79 -4.24 -2.08 -14.59
N ALA A 80 -4.82 -3.00 -13.81
CA ALA A 80 -4.22 -4.30 -13.55
C ALA A 80 -4.30 -5.26 -14.74
N ARG A 81 -5.35 -5.15 -15.57
CA ARG A 81 -5.58 -6.01 -16.73
C ARG A 81 -4.55 -5.81 -17.85
N TRP A 82 -4.04 -4.59 -18.02
CA TRP A 82 -3.14 -4.22 -19.12
C TRP A 82 -1.64 -4.34 -18.80
N ARG A 83 -1.27 -5.03 -17.72
CA ARG A 83 0.12 -5.23 -17.31
C ARG A 83 0.66 -6.60 -17.70
#